data_AF-A0AA49K1Z5-F1
#
_entry.id   AF-A0AA49K1Z5-F1
#
_cell.length_a   1.000
_cell.length_b   1.000
_cell.length_c   1.000
_cell.angle_alpha   90.00
_cell.angle_beta   90.00
_cell.angle_gamma   90.00
#
_symmetry.space_group_name_H-M   'P 1'
#
loop_
_entity.id
_entity.type
_entity.pdbx_description
1 polymer ?
#
loop_
_entity_poly.entity_id
_entity_poly.type
_entity_poly.pdbx_seq_one_letter_code
_entity_poly.pdbx_strand_id
1 'polypeptide(L)'
;MTTPIISPTSIFAPPPPPEAEVAFPLGWLLDHASPPIQYRATNEVAKLGPGVDFEPGILPLAYKPALELALQADVNGVWNGAMLALPSQRAEHFEGIGTIPAMRRLLEYGWDKDAPPIVHTKRVLFRLLAEDNDPDFLYELRPTKAKVDEEVLLAQRQLLREAAGAALAQAGFEADPRLRGLARRTIERIAEFVRSPLAEKPWIRVGNKQVLHPDAFPPSIYALHLIAHMPLFQNEHYEAMELLNAYLARPLPRQESVQQVGNTLMPLPYAVLGDMLPHRNAVEADVPKALAWLELMARLGFLRRNEVWTKMFERFVDDCGRDGVWHPHKGLAMPKSTDPYVWPMFPLEVTHGGDERWCDVTFRIGLIARASGRPISLV
;
A
#
# COMPACT_ATOMS: atom_id res chain seq x y z
N MET A 1 -48.78 29.70 -36.77
CA MET A 1 -47.66 30.11 -35.91
C MET A 1 -47.18 28.87 -35.17
N THR A 2 -46.04 28.32 -35.57
CA THR A 2 -45.40 27.15 -34.95
C THR A 2 -44.38 27.66 -33.93
N THR A 3 -44.64 27.41 -32.65
CA THR A 3 -43.69 27.70 -31.56
C THR A 3 -42.52 26.71 -31.62
N PRO A 4 -41.26 27.18 -31.59
CA PRO A 4 -40.11 26.30 -31.60
C PRO A 4 -39.99 25.59 -30.24
N ILE A 5 -39.78 24.28 -30.28
CA ILE A 5 -39.46 23.47 -29.11
C ILE A 5 -37.98 23.71 -28.79
N ILE A 6 -37.71 24.39 -27.69
CA ILE A 6 -36.37 24.54 -27.13
C ILE A 6 -36.09 23.28 -26.33
N SER A 7 -35.27 22.37 -26.87
CA SER A 7 -34.74 21.25 -26.11
C SER A 7 -33.78 21.79 -25.04
N PRO A 8 -33.97 21.47 -23.75
CA PRO A 8 -33.04 21.89 -22.71
C PRO A 8 -31.70 21.17 -22.93
N THR A 9 -30.69 21.92 -23.36
CA THR A 9 -29.31 21.44 -23.40
C THR A 9 -28.85 21.24 -21.96
N SER A 10 -28.55 19.99 -21.58
CA SER A 10 -27.96 19.67 -20.28
C SER A 10 -26.70 20.51 -20.08
N ILE A 11 -26.66 21.25 -18.96
CA ILE A 11 -25.50 22.05 -18.51
C ILE A 11 -24.41 21.19 -17.87
N PHE A 12 -24.66 19.89 -17.70
CA PHE A 12 -23.69 18.95 -17.18
C PHE A 12 -22.87 18.37 -18.33
N ALA A 13 -21.55 18.42 -18.20
CA ALA A 13 -20.65 17.71 -19.09
C ALA A 13 -21.09 16.23 -19.16
N PRO A 14 -21.09 15.61 -20.35
CA PRO A 14 -21.38 14.19 -20.47
C PRO A 14 -20.42 13.40 -19.55
N PRO A 15 -20.89 12.31 -18.93
CA PRO A 15 -20.01 11.46 -18.14
C PRO A 15 -18.80 11.06 -18.99
N PRO A 16 -17.59 10.99 -18.40
CA PRO A 16 -16.41 10.55 -19.14
C PRO A 16 -16.71 9.20 -19.81
N PRO A 17 -16.16 8.96 -21.02
CA PRO A 17 -16.37 7.70 -21.71
C PRO A 17 -15.95 6.55 -20.79
N PRO A 18 -16.67 5.42 -20.79
CA PRO A 18 -16.29 4.26 -20.00
C PRO A 18 -14.88 3.84 -20.38
N GLU A 19 -14.00 3.69 -19.38
CA GLU A 19 -12.64 3.22 -19.59
C GLU A 19 -12.66 1.83 -20.25
N ALA A 20 -11.69 1.59 -21.14
CA ALA A 20 -11.58 0.33 -21.84
C ALA A 20 -11.49 -0.83 -20.84
N GLU A 21 -12.17 -1.92 -21.15
CA GLU A 21 -12.12 -3.14 -20.38
C GLU A 21 -10.68 -3.71 -20.36
N VAL A 22 -10.27 -4.30 -19.23
CA VAL A 22 -8.98 -4.97 -19.10
C VAL A 22 -9.20 -6.48 -19.19
N ALA A 23 -8.52 -7.13 -20.13
CA ALA A 23 -8.47 -8.58 -20.21
C ALA A 23 -7.72 -9.15 -19.01
N PHE A 24 -8.30 -10.14 -18.33
CA PHE A 24 -7.78 -10.73 -17.12
C PHE A 24 -7.78 -12.27 -17.22
N PRO A 25 -6.60 -12.90 -17.21
CA PRO A 25 -6.45 -14.32 -17.53
C PRO A 25 -6.66 -15.20 -16.30
N LEU A 26 -7.90 -15.27 -15.82
CA LEU A 26 -8.20 -16.00 -14.59
C LEU A 26 -7.85 -17.48 -14.71
N GLY A 27 -8.19 -18.13 -15.83
CA GLY A 27 -7.88 -19.55 -16.04
C GLY A 27 -6.38 -19.83 -15.97
N TRP A 28 -5.58 -19.02 -16.67
CA TRP A 28 -4.12 -19.14 -16.63
C TRP A 28 -3.54 -18.91 -15.22
N LEU A 29 -4.06 -17.94 -14.46
CA LEU A 29 -3.63 -17.72 -13.07
C LEU A 29 -4.00 -18.88 -12.15
N LEU A 30 -5.14 -19.54 -12.36
CA LEU A 30 -5.52 -20.73 -11.59
C LEU A 30 -4.60 -21.94 -11.89
N ASP A 31 -4.06 -22.02 -13.10
CA ASP A 31 -3.15 -23.09 -13.51
C ASP A 31 -1.70 -22.86 -13.08
N HIS A 32 -1.24 -21.60 -13.01
CA HIS A 32 0.18 -21.27 -12.83
C HIS A 32 0.51 -20.53 -11.54
N ALA A 33 -0.42 -19.79 -10.93
CA ALA A 33 -0.09 -18.95 -9.80
C ALA A 33 -0.10 -19.72 -8.47
N SER A 34 0.55 -19.16 -7.47
CA SER A 34 0.52 -19.61 -6.08
C SER A 34 -0.89 -19.49 -5.48
N PRO A 35 -1.23 -20.34 -4.49
CA PRO A 35 -2.53 -20.32 -3.82
C PRO A 35 -3.01 -18.93 -3.35
N PRO A 36 -2.14 -18.04 -2.81
CA PRO A 36 -2.52 -16.65 -2.54
C PRO A 36 -3.01 -15.86 -3.75
N ILE A 37 -2.28 -15.93 -4.87
CA ILE A 37 -2.66 -15.21 -6.09
C ILE A 37 -3.93 -15.81 -6.67
N GLN A 38 -4.08 -17.13 -6.68
CA GLN A 38 -5.32 -17.79 -7.11
C GLN A 38 -6.53 -17.32 -6.29
N TYR A 39 -6.40 -17.30 -4.97
CA TYR A 39 -7.44 -16.84 -4.05
C TYR A 39 -7.84 -15.38 -4.34
N ARG A 40 -6.85 -14.49 -4.43
CA ARG A 40 -7.10 -13.05 -4.61
C ARG A 40 -7.53 -12.70 -6.03
N ALA A 41 -7.00 -13.37 -7.05
CA ALA A 41 -7.47 -13.26 -8.42
C ALA A 41 -8.95 -13.61 -8.52
N THR A 42 -9.40 -14.64 -7.80
CA THR A 42 -10.81 -15.04 -7.75
C THR A 42 -11.67 -14.04 -6.98
N ASN A 43 -11.27 -13.66 -5.76
CA ASN A 43 -12.11 -12.91 -4.83
C ASN A 43 -12.01 -11.38 -4.97
N GLU A 44 -10.83 -10.85 -5.29
CA GLU A 44 -10.61 -9.41 -5.39
C GLU A 44 -10.76 -8.91 -6.82
N VAL A 45 -10.30 -9.68 -7.81
CA VAL A 45 -10.33 -9.29 -9.23
C VAL A 45 -11.57 -9.85 -9.92
N ALA A 46 -11.69 -11.16 -10.11
CA ALA A 46 -12.78 -11.75 -10.89
C ALA A 46 -14.16 -11.53 -10.25
N LYS A 47 -14.25 -11.62 -8.92
CA LYS A 47 -15.51 -11.51 -8.15
C LYS A 47 -16.59 -12.42 -8.74
N LEU A 48 -16.24 -13.68 -8.93
CA LEU A 48 -17.16 -14.70 -9.43
C LEU A 48 -18.41 -14.69 -8.54
N GLY A 49 -19.58 -14.46 -9.13
CA GLY A 49 -20.83 -14.29 -8.41
C GLY A 49 -21.29 -15.56 -7.68
N PRO A 50 -22.39 -15.49 -6.92
CA PRO A 50 -22.96 -16.67 -6.28
C PRO A 50 -23.35 -17.72 -7.35
N GLY A 51 -22.77 -18.92 -7.26
CA GLY A 51 -23.05 -20.03 -8.21
C GLY A 51 -21.82 -20.68 -8.85
N VAL A 52 -20.60 -20.30 -8.48
CA VAL A 52 -19.38 -21.03 -8.87
C VAL A 52 -19.00 -22.03 -7.77
N ASP A 53 -18.90 -23.31 -8.12
CA ASP A 53 -18.46 -24.41 -7.25
C ASP A 53 -16.94 -24.38 -7.02
N PHE A 54 -16.45 -23.28 -6.44
CA PHE A 54 -15.05 -23.12 -6.05
C PHE A 54 -15.01 -22.43 -4.70
N GLU A 55 -14.51 -23.12 -3.67
CA GLU A 55 -14.28 -22.55 -2.35
C GLU A 55 -12.79 -22.19 -2.20
N PRO A 56 -12.35 -21.01 -2.66
CA PRO A 56 -10.93 -20.64 -2.62
C PRO A 56 -10.41 -20.44 -1.18
N GLY A 57 -11.29 -20.36 -0.17
CA GLY A 57 -10.95 -19.99 1.21
C GLY A 57 -9.88 -20.86 1.87
N ILE A 58 -9.70 -22.11 1.44
CA ILE A 58 -8.66 -22.99 1.98
C ILE A 58 -7.27 -22.77 1.35
N LEU A 59 -7.21 -22.19 0.14
CA LEU A 59 -5.96 -22.02 -0.62
C LEU A 59 -4.90 -21.21 0.14
N PRO A 60 -5.22 -20.03 0.73
CA PRO A 60 -4.28 -19.28 1.57
C PRO A 60 -3.76 -20.06 2.78
N LEU A 61 -4.59 -20.91 3.36
CA LEU A 61 -4.30 -21.64 4.59
C LEU A 61 -3.44 -22.88 4.33
N ALA A 62 -3.46 -23.42 3.11
CA ALA A 62 -2.61 -24.53 2.68
C ALA A 62 -1.25 -24.07 2.14
N TYR A 63 -1.03 -22.76 2.00
CA TYR A 63 0.20 -22.23 1.42
C TYR A 63 1.37 -22.28 2.41
N LYS A 64 2.36 -23.15 2.13
CA LYS A 64 3.50 -23.41 3.02
C LYS A 64 4.23 -22.13 3.52
N PRO A 65 4.59 -21.15 2.68
CA PRO A 65 5.22 -19.91 3.16
C PRO A 65 4.34 -19.10 4.11
N ALA A 66 3.02 -19.12 3.92
CA ALA A 66 2.10 -18.43 4.83
C ALA A 66 2.06 -19.13 6.19
N LEU A 67 2.04 -20.46 6.20
CA LEU A 67 2.11 -21.27 7.42
C LEU A 67 3.44 -21.06 8.15
N GLU A 68 4.57 -21.08 7.44
CA GLU A 68 5.89 -20.83 8.01
C GLU A 68 5.98 -19.44 8.65
N LEU A 69 5.46 -18.40 7.99
CA LEU A 69 5.40 -17.06 8.55
C LEU A 69 4.49 -17.02 9.79
N ALA A 70 3.31 -17.64 9.73
CA ALA A 70 2.36 -17.69 10.84
C ALA A 70 2.94 -18.38 12.08
N LEU A 71 3.71 -19.45 11.90
CA LEU A 71 4.34 -20.22 12.98
C LEU A 71 5.46 -19.46 13.70
N GLN A 72 5.99 -18.39 13.11
CA GLN A 72 7.00 -17.54 13.75
C GLN A 72 6.43 -16.51 14.72
N ALA A 73 5.10 -16.34 14.75
CA ALA A 73 4.45 -15.49 15.74
C ALA A 73 4.66 -16.07 17.14
N ASP A 74 5.04 -15.24 18.10
CA ASP A 74 5.05 -15.65 19.50
C ASP A 74 3.62 -15.76 20.07
N VAL A 75 3.51 -16.23 21.31
CA VAL A 75 2.22 -16.35 22.03
C VAL A 75 1.47 -15.03 22.22
N ASN A 76 2.16 -13.90 22.06
CA ASN A 76 1.59 -12.56 22.17
C ASN A 76 1.15 -12.00 20.81
N GLY A 77 1.39 -12.72 19.70
CA GLY A 77 1.13 -12.25 18.34
C GLY A 77 2.16 -11.25 17.84
N VAL A 78 3.42 -11.38 18.29
CA VAL A 78 4.56 -10.53 17.91
C VAL A 78 5.58 -11.37 17.16
N TRP A 79 6.18 -10.82 16.10
CA TRP A 79 7.29 -11.43 15.39
C TRP A 79 8.60 -10.78 15.82
N ASN A 80 9.57 -11.61 16.21
CA ASN A 80 10.95 -11.22 16.52
C ASN A 80 11.09 -10.07 17.54
N GLY A 81 10.07 -9.78 18.34
CA GLY A 81 10.06 -8.60 19.23
C GLY A 81 10.28 -7.26 18.51
N ALA A 82 10.01 -7.19 17.19
CA ALA A 82 10.24 -6.02 16.37
C ALA A 82 8.97 -5.60 15.62
N MET A 83 8.88 -4.33 15.24
CA MET A 83 7.69 -3.80 14.53
C MET A 83 7.85 -3.73 13.02
N LEU A 84 8.87 -3.00 12.53
CA LEU A 84 9.09 -2.75 11.10
C LEU A 84 10.32 -3.46 10.54
N ALA A 85 10.93 -4.38 11.30
CA ALA A 85 12.10 -5.12 10.82
C ALA A 85 11.74 -5.97 9.58
N LEU A 86 12.69 -6.08 8.66
CA LEU A 86 12.58 -6.95 7.50
C LEU A 86 13.70 -7.99 7.53
N PRO A 87 13.49 -9.17 6.92
CA PRO A 87 14.53 -10.18 6.78
C PRO A 87 15.73 -9.61 6.03
N SER A 88 16.92 -9.94 6.49
CA SER A 88 18.14 -9.57 5.77
C SER A 88 18.26 -10.37 4.47
N GLN A 89 19.08 -9.91 3.51
CA GLN A 89 19.34 -10.69 2.29
C GLN A 89 19.98 -12.07 2.56
N ARG A 90 20.53 -12.28 3.76
CA ARG A 90 21.14 -13.55 4.20
C ARG A 90 20.22 -14.37 5.11
N ALA A 91 19.04 -13.85 5.44
CA ALA A 91 18.10 -14.52 6.32
C ALA A 91 17.57 -15.80 5.66
N GLU A 92 17.38 -16.84 6.45
CA GLU A 92 16.64 -18.01 5.99
C GLU A 92 15.14 -17.70 6.07
N HIS A 93 14.48 -17.65 4.91
CA HIS A 93 13.04 -17.37 4.77
C HIS A 93 12.62 -16.04 5.44
N PHE A 94 11.88 -16.10 6.55
CA PHE A 94 11.31 -14.94 7.26
C PHE A 94 12.08 -14.55 8.52
N GLU A 95 13.26 -15.13 8.75
CA GLU A 95 14.07 -14.82 9.93
C GLU A 95 14.30 -13.30 10.08
N GLY A 96 14.01 -12.79 11.27
CA GLY A 96 14.20 -11.38 11.62
C GLY A 96 13.02 -10.46 11.26
N ILE A 97 11.95 -10.98 10.63
CA ILE A 97 10.76 -10.21 10.26
C ILE A 97 10.10 -9.54 11.49
N GLY A 98 9.62 -8.31 11.31
CA GLY A 98 8.84 -7.59 12.29
C GLY A 98 7.34 -7.82 12.15
N THR A 99 6.62 -7.52 13.23
CA THR A 99 5.19 -7.78 13.40
C THR A 99 4.30 -7.15 12.32
N ILE A 100 4.54 -5.89 11.94
CA ILE A 100 3.67 -5.19 10.97
C ILE A 100 3.90 -5.73 9.55
N PRO A 101 5.14 -5.84 9.02
CA PRO A 101 5.38 -6.50 7.75
C PRO A 101 4.89 -7.95 7.69
N ALA A 102 5.05 -8.73 8.77
CA ALA A 102 4.54 -10.11 8.84
C ALA A 102 3.01 -10.16 8.72
N MET A 103 2.30 -9.35 9.51
CA MET A 103 0.83 -9.28 9.43
C MET A 103 0.38 -8.85 8.03
N ARG A 104 0.97 -7.79 7.45
CA ARG A 104 0.62 -7.35 6.10
C ARG A 104 0.88 -8.44 5.06
N ARG A 105 1.99 -9.18 5.19
CA ARG A 105 2.32 -10.29 4.30
C ARG A 105 1.31 -11.44 4.39
N LEU A 106 0.83 -11.77 5.60
CA LEU A 106 -0.27 -12.75 5.77
C LEU A 106 -1.57 -12.27 5.12
N LEU A 107 -1.92 -10.99 5.22
CA LEU A 107 -3.07 -10.41 4.53
C LEU A 107 -2.93 -10.50 3.01
N GLU A 108 -1.73 -10.22 2.48
CA GLU A 108 -1.42 -10.38 1.05
C GLU A 108 -1.44 -11.86 0.61
N TYR A 109 -1.18 -12.79 1.55
CA TYR A 109 -1.39 -14.21 1.31
C TYR A 109 -2.87 -14.64 1.29
N GLY A 110 -3.80 -13.75 1.65
CA GLY A 110 -5.23 -14.01 1.67
C GLY A 110 -5.78 -14.43 3.04
N TRP A 111 -5.00 -14.29 4.12
CA TRP A 111 -5.49 -14.55 5.47
C TRP A 111 -6.44 -13.44 5.91
N ASP A 112 -7.58 -13.81 6.50
CA ASP A 112 -8.58 -12.85 6.96
C ASP A 112 -8.35 -12.41 8.42
N LYS A 113 -9.20 -11.48 8.88
CA LYS A 113 -9.16 -10.92 10.23
C LYS A 113 -9.46 -11.92 11.36
N ASP A 114 -10.04 -13.07 11.01
CA ASP A 114 -10.48 -14.10 11.94
C ASP A 114 -9.45 -15.25 12.03
N ALA A 115 -8.45 -15.25 11.14
CA ALA A 115 -7.33 -16.18 11.19
C ALA A 115 -6.53 -16.04 12.51
N PRO A 116 -6.10 -17.15 13.16
CA PRO A 116 -5.55 -17.10 14.51
C PRO A 116 -4.36 -16.13 14.71
N PRO A 117 -3.32 -16.11 13.85
CA PRO A 117 -2.21 -15.16 14.00
C PRO A 117 -2.69 -13.71 13.96
N ILE A 118 -3.65 -13.38 13.08
CA ILE A 118 -4.21 -12.03 12.95
C ILE A 118 -5.01 -11.64 14.20
N VAL A 119 -5.78 -12.58 14.76
CA VAL A 119 -6.54 -12.37 16.01
C VAL A 119 -5.63 -12.08 17.20
N HIS A 120 -4.47 -12.73 17.29
CA HIS A 120 -3.49 -12.44 18.34
C HIS A 120 -2.79 -11.09 18.10
N THR A 121 -2.32 -10.86 16.88
CA THR A 121 -1.56 -9.67 16.49
C THR A 121 -2.36 -8.38 16.64
N LYS A 122 -3.65 -8.39 16.28
CA LYS A 122 -4.50 -7.19 16.33
C LYS A 122 -4.55 -6.58 17.72
N ARG A 123 -4.45 -7.39 18.79
CA ARG A 123 -4.46 -6.91 20.18
C ARG A 123 -3.28 -5.98 20.42
N VAL A 124 -2.10 -6.39 19.96
CA VAL A 124 -0.86 -5.63 20.11
C VAL A 124 -0.90 -4.35 19.27
N LEU A 125 -1.39 -4.44 18.03
CA LEU A 125 -1.51 -3.26 17.18
C LEU A 125 -2.51 -2.24 17.75
N PHE A 126 -3.70 -2.68 18.20
CA PHE A 126 -4.67 -1.76 18.80
C PHE A 126 -4.19 -1.11 20.09
N ARG A 127 -3.30 -1.74 20.86
CA ARG A 127 -2.66 -1.09 22.01
C ARG A 127 -1.76 0.06 21.58
N LEU A 128 -1.00 -0.11 20.50
CA LEU A 128 -0.20 0.97 19.93
C LEU A 128 -1.08 2.16 19.50
N LEU A 129 -2.24 1.89 18.89
CA LEU A 129 -3.24 2.90 18.53
C LEU A 129 -3.87 3.60 19.74
N ALA A 130 -4.03 2.88 20.85
CA ALA A 130 -4.54 3.42 22.10
C ALA A 130 -3.51 4.24 22.89
N GLU A 131 -2.30 4.42 22.33
CA GLU A 131 -1.20 5.16 22.96
C GLU A 131 -0.81 4.59 24.33
N ASP A 132 -0.97 3.27 24.50
CA ASP A 132 -0.57 2.54 25.69
C ASP A 132 0.96 2.65 25.88
N ASN A 133 1.36 3.26 27.00
CA ASN A 133 2.76 3.54 27.34
C ASN A 133 3.31 2.61 28.43
N ASP A 134 2.64 1.48 28.70
CA ASP A 134 3.12 0.47 29.64
C ASP A 134 4.51 -0.05 29.24
N PRO A 135 5.57 0.21 30.05
CA PRO A 135 6.95 -0.16 29.74
C PRO A 135 7.17 -1.64 29.39
N ASP A 136 6.37 -2.54 29.96
CA ASP A 136 6.50 -3.99 29.73
C ASP A 136 6.15 -4.38 28.29
N PHE A 137 5.41 -3.50 27.59
CA PHE A 137 4.91 -3.73 26.24
C PHE A 137 5.43 -2.72 25.21
N LEU A 138 6.42 -1.91 25.59
CA LEU A 138 7.19 -1.04 24.69
C LEU A 138 8.35 -1.82 24.05
N TYR A 139 8.09 -3.03 23.52
CA TYR A 139 9.15 -3.83 22.90
C TYR A 139 9.77 -3.13 21.68
N GLU A 140 9.01 -2.25 21.02
CA GLU A 140 9.46 -1.36 19.95
C GLU A 140 10.43 -0.26 20.42
N LEU A 141 10.45 0.04 21.73
CA LEU A 141 11.31 1.05 22.35
C LEU A 141 12.31 0.47 23.34
N ARG A 142 12.45 -0.86 23.43
CA ARG A 142 13.48 -1.47 24.28
C ARG A 142 14.82 -0.88 23.87
N PRO A 143 15.56 -0.23 24.79
CA PRO A 143 16.72 0.53 24.39
C PRO A 143 17.72 -0.40 23.69
N THR A 144 18.04 -0.06 22.44
CA THR A 144 19.41 -0.30 21.97
C THR A 144 20.33 0.47 22.90
N LYS A 145 21.56 0.00 23.13
CA LYS A 145 22.45 0.39 24.24
C LYS A 145 22.69 1.89 24.51
N ALA A 146 22.14 2.82 23.72
CA ALA A 146 22.23 4.26 23.89
C ALA A 146 20.88 4.90 24.29
N LYS A 147 20.94 5.95 25.11
CA LYS A 147 19.78 6.81 25.44
C LYS A 147 19.34 7.54 24.17
N VAL A 148 18.12 7.27 23.71
CA VAL A 148 17.50 7.95 22.57
C VAL A 148 16.73 9.19 23.07
N ASP A 149 16.75 10.26 22.28
CA ASP A 149 16.00 11.49 22.55
C ASP A 149 14.48 11.23 22.56
N GLU A 150 13.75 11.84 23.50
CA GLU A 150 12.32 11.63 23.69
C GLU A 150 11.52 12.07 22.46
N GLU A 151 11.89 13.18 21.83
CA GLU A 151 11.24 13.66 20.61
C GLU A 151 11.38 12.67 19.45
N VAL A 152 12.54 12.01 19.35
CA VAL A 152 12.80 10.97 18.33
C VAL A 152 11.92 9.74 18.60
N LEU A 153 11.74 9.34 19.86
CA LEU A 153 10.86 8.23 20.22
C LEU A 153 9.40 8.54 19.87
N LEU A 154 8.93 9.76 20.12
CA LEU A 154 7.58 10.20 19.78
C LEU A 154 7.35 10.19 18.27
N ALA A 155 8.31 10.71 17.48
CA ALA A 155 8.25 10.69 16.03
C ALA A 155 8.22 9.25 15.46
N GLN A 156 9.07 8.36 15.99
CA GLN A 156 9.07 6.95 15.62
C GLN A 156 7.75 6.25 15.99
N ARG A 157 7.20 6.48 17.19
CA ARG A 157 5.90 5.92 17.58
C ARG A 157 4.77 6.38 16.67
N GLN A 158 4.79 7.63 16.23
CA GLN A 158 3.78 8.12 15.30
C GLN A 158 3.79 7.32 13.99
N LEU A 159 4.97 7.09 13.41
CA LEU A 159 5.12 6.26 12.21
C LEU A 159 4.64 4.82 12.47
N LEU A 160 4.97 4.24 13.63
CA LEU A 160 4.53 2.90 13.98
C LEU A 160 3.01 2.81 14.11
N ARG A 161 2.35 3.83 14.65
CA ARG A 161 0.88 3.90 14.71
C ARG A 161 0.27 3.93 13.33
N GLU A 162 0.80 4.74 12.43
CA GLU A 162 0.35 4.78 11.03
C GLU A 162 0.53 3.42 10.35
N ALA A 163 1.67 2.75 10.58
CA ALA A 163 1.95 1.43 10.03
C ALA A 163 1.04 0.33 10.60
N ALA A 164 0.78 0.35 11.91
CA ALA A 164 -0.17 -0.55 12.55
C ALA A 164 -1.60 -0.29 12.09
N GLY A 165 -1.97 0.99 11.97
CA GLY A 165 -3.25 1.43 11.41
C GLY A 165 -3.44 0.92 9.99
N ALA A 166 -2.42 1.06 9.13
CA ALA A 166 -2.44 0.53 7.77
C ALA A 166 -2.71 -0.98 7.73
N ALA A 167 -2.01 -1.77 8.57
CA ALA A 167 -2.24 -3.22 8.64
C ALA A 167 -3.65 -3.57 9.15
N LEU A 168 -4.16 -2.86 10.16
CA LEU A 168 -5.52 -3.06 10.68
C LEU A 168 -6.61 -2.65 9.68
N ALA A 169 -6.40 -1.55 8.95
CA ALA A 169 -7.30 -1.11 7.89
C ALA A 169 -7.34 -2.13 6.75
N GLN A 170 -6.16 -2.61 6.32
CA GLN A 170 -6.04 -3.67 5.32
C GLN A 170 -6.77 -4.96 5.74
N ALA A 171 -6.74 -5.30 7.03
CA ALA A 171 -7.47 -6.44 7.59
C ALA A 171 -9.00 -6.21 7.73
N GLY A 172 -9.51 -5.01 7.40
CA GLY A 172 -10.95 -4.72 7.44
C GLY A 172 -11.46 -4.23 8.79
N PHE A 173 -10.61 -3.68 9.66
CA PHE A 173 -11.02 -3.12 10.96
C PHE A 173 -11.48 -1.64 10.88
N GLU A 174 -11.90 -1.15 9.70
CA GLU A 174 -12.30 0.26 9.48
C GLU A 174 -13.33 0.80 10.49
N ALA A 175 -14.24 -0.06 10.98
CA ALA A 175 -15.28 0.33 11.92
C ALA A 175 -14.77 0.53 13.38
N ASP A 176 -13.54 0.12 13.70
CA ASP A 176 -13.01 0.27 15.07
C ASP A 176 -12.76 1.76 15.40
N PRO A 177 -13.32 2.30 16.51
CA PRO A 177 -13.17 3.70 16.86
C PRO A 177 -11.72 4.16 17.05
N ARG A 178 -10.81 3.27 17.49
CA ARG A 178 -9.39 3.61 17.67
C ARG A 178 -8.71 3.81 16.33
N LEU A 179 -9.04 2.96 15.35
CA LEU A 179 -8.53 3.08 13.98
C LEU A 179 -9.06 4.34 13.30
N ARG A 180 -10.38 4.61 13.39
CA ARG A 180 -10.96 5.85 12.87
C ARG A 180 -10.39 7.09 13.56
N GLY A 181 -10.16 7.02 14.86
CA GLY A 181 -9.52 8.09 15.63
C GLY A 181 -8.11 8.39 15.15
N LEU A 182 -7.30 7.36 14.88
CA LEU A 182 -5.97 7.52 14.27
C LEU A 182 -6.07 8.13 12.87
N ALA A 183 -6.89 7.54 11.99
CA ALA A 183 -7.05 8.00 10.61
C ALA A 183 -7.45 9.48 10.54
N ARG A 184 -8.41 9.90 11.38
CA ARG A 184 -8.83 11.29 11.52
C ARG A 184 -7.69 12.22 11.91
N ARG A 185 -6.94 11.91 12.98
CA ARG A 185 -5.79 12.73 13.41
C ARG A 185 -4.73 12.82 12.33
N THR A 186 -4.44 11.71 11.64
CA THR A 186 -3.43 11.66 10.58
C THR A 186 -3.85 12.50 9.37
N ILE A 187 -5.09 12.36 8.87
CA ILE A 187 -5.54 13.13 7.70
C ILE A 187 -5.68 14.62 8.01
N GLU A 188 -6.11 15.00 9.22
CA GLU A 188 -6.20 16.40 9.66
C GLU A 188 -4.81 17.05 9.66
N ARG A 189 -3.79 16.39 10.22
CA ARG A 189 -2.39 16.88 10.21
C ARG A 189 -1.80 16.96 8.81
N ILE A 190 -2.07 15.97 7.95
CA ILE A 190 -1.63 16.01 6.55
C ILE A 190 -2.29 17.20 5.84
N ALA A 191 -3.60 17.41 6.02
CA ALA A 191 -4.32 18.51 5.40
C ALA A 191 -3.80 19.88 5.89
N GLU A 192 -3.50 20.02 7.18
CA GLU A 192 -2.88 21.22 7.75
C GLU A 192 -1.51 21.48 7.11
N PHE A 193 -0.65 20.46 7.05
CA PHE A 193 0.66 20.58 6.42
C PHE A 193 0.54 20.95 4.93
N VAL A 194 -0.30 20.27 4.16
CA VAL A 194 -0.47 20.50 2.71
C VAL A 194 -0.97 21.91 2.40
N ARG A 195 -1.77 22.51 3.30
CA ARG A 195 -2.23 23.91 3.20
C ARG A 195 -1.16 24.92 3.60
N SER A 196 -0.17 24.51 4.39
CA SER A 196 0.86 25.40 4.92
C SER A 196 1.91 25.78 3.84
N PRO A 197 2.62 26.90 4.02
CA PRO A 197 3.77 27.24 3.18
C PRO A 197 4.88 26.17 3.20
N LEU A 198 4.94 25.34 4.25
CA LEU A 198 5.91 24.25 4.36
C LEU A 198 5.66 23.17 3.29
N ALA A 199 4.45 23.01 2.76
CA ALA A 199 4.22 22.05 1.67
C ALA A 199 4.91 22.46 0.36
N GLU A 200 5.14 23.75 0.14
CA GLU A 200 5.83 24.27 -1.05
C GLU A 200 7.35 24.34 -0.83
N LYS A 201 7.77 24.76 0.36
CA LYS A 201 9.19 24.92 0.72
C LYS A 201 9.47 24.27 2.08
N PRO A 202 9.49 22.92 2.17
CA PRO A 202 9.66 22.22 3.44
C PRO A 202 11.12 22.22 3.93
N TRP A 203 12.06 22.77 3.18
CA TRP A 203 13.49 22.56 3.39
C TRP A 203 14.14 23.72 4.16
N ILE A 204 14.91 23.37 5.19
CA ILE A 204 15.79 24.26 5.93
C ILE A 204 17.24 23.79 5.85
N ARG A 205 18.17 24.73 5.99
CA ARG A 205 19.60 24.42 6.03
C ARG A 205 20.05 24.18 7.47
N VAL A 206 20.55 22.98 7.75
CA VAL A 206 21.15 22.62 9.04
C VAL A 206 22.59 22.17 8.80
N GLY A 207 23.55 23.02 9.19
CA GLY A 207 24.96 22.85 8.83
C GLY A 207 25.14 22.80 7.30
N ASN A 208 25.64 21.65 6.81
CA ASN A 208 25.90 21.42 5.38
C ASN A 208 24.80 20.58 4.69
N LYS A 209 23.69 20.27 5.38
CA LYS A 209 22.59 19.48 4.81
C LYS A 209 21.33 20.32 4.66
N GLN A 210 20.53 20.00 3.65
CA GLN A 210 19.14 20.45 3.53
C GLN A 210 18.26 19.36 4.13
N VAL A 211 17.43 19.74 5.10
CA VAL A 211 16.55 18.82 5.83
C VAL A 211 15.15 19.40 5.89
N LEU A 212 14.15 18.53 6.10
CA LEU A 212 12.78 18.93 6.32
C LEU A 212 12.67 19.75 7.61
N HIS A 213 11.84 20.78 7.56
CA HIS A 213 11.48 21.61 8.70
C HIS A 213 10.94 20.72 9.83
N PRO A 214 11.25 20.99 11.11
CA PRO A 214 10.74 20.21 12.24
C PRO A 214 9.22 20.08 12.25
N ASP A 215 8.51 21.16 11.91
CA ASP A 215 7.05 21.18 11.82
C ASP A 215 6.47 20.60 10.51
N ALA A 216 7.31 20.13 9.58
CA ALA A 216 6.82 19.49 8.37
C ALA A 216 6.15 18.15 8.71
N PHE A 217 4.95 17.93 8.19
CA PHE A 217 4.22 16.67 8.36
C PHE A 217 3.78 16.09 7.01
N PRO A 218 4.74 15.71 6.14
CA PRO A 218 4.40 15.06 4.88
C PRO A 218 3.70 13.72 5.13
N PRO A 219 2.80 13.29 4.23
CA PRO A 219 2.18 11.97 4.34
C PRO A 219 3.25 10.87 4.34
N SER A 220 3.11 9.88 5.22
CA SER A 220 3.91 8.66 5.13
C SER A 220 3.24 7.64 4.21
N ILE A 221 4.00 6.67 3.67
CA ILE A 221 3.43 5.60 2.86
C ILE A 221 2.39 4.78 3.64
N TYR A 222 2.58 4.66 4.96
CA TYR A 222 1.63 3.96 5.83
C TYR A 222 0.36 4.78 6.09
N ALA A 223 0.47 6.10 6.24
CA ALA A 223 -0.70 6.97 6.30
C ALA A 223 -1.56 6.86 5.04
N LEU A 224 -0.91 6.80 3.86
CA LEU A 224 -1.61 6.58 2.60
C LEU A 224 -2.30 5.22 2.56
N HIS A 225 -1.64 4.13 3.00
CA HIS A 225 -2.26 2.80 3.09
C HIS A 225 -3.43 2.73 4.06
N LEU A 226 -3.30 3.35 5.23
CA LEU A 226 -4.37 3.48 6.22
C LEU A 226 -5.63 4.05 5.57
N ILE A 227 -5.50 5.17 4.85
CA ILE A 227 -6.63 5.84 4.19
C ILE A 227 -7.14 5.01 2.99
N ALA A 228 -6.23 4.44 2.21
CA ALA A 228 -6.56 3.65 1.01
C ALA A 228 -7.42 2.43 1.31
N HIS A 229 -7.29 1.84 2.50
CA HIS A 229 -8.09 0.71 2.96
C HIS A 229 -9.34 1.11 3.76
N MET A 230 -9.70 2.40 3.81
CA MET A 230 -10.89 2.92 4.49
C MET A 230 -11.78 3.73 3.51
N PRO A 231 -12.47 3.09 2.55
CA PRO A 231 -13.21 3.80 1.50
C PRO A 231 -14.37 4.65 2.02
N LEU A 232 -15.04 4.26 3.12
CA LEU A 232 -16.10 5.10 3.71
C LEU A 232 -15.50 6.35 4.33
N PHE A 233 -14.37 6.20 5.03
CA PHE A 233 -13.61 7.32 5.58
C PHE A 233 -13.14 8.31 4.50
N GLN A 234 -12.70 7.83 3.32
CA GLN A 234 -12.32 8.70 2.20
C GLN A 234 -13.48 9.61 1.78
N ASN A 235 -14.70 9.06 1.67
CA ASN A 235 -15.89 9.82 1.29
C ASN A 235 -16.26 10.88 2.33
N GLU A 236 -16.07 10.59 3.62
CA GLU A 236 -16.29 11.54 4.72
C GLU A 236 -15.30 12.72 4.72
N HIS A 237 -14.11 12.52 4.14
CA HIS A 237 -13.00 13.48 4.16
C HIS A 237 -12.59 13.99 2.76
N TYR A 238 -13.57 14.18 1.87
CA TYR A 238 -13.31 14.52 0.45
C TYR A 238 -12.38 15.73 0.25
N GLU A 239 -12.52 16.81 1.02
CA GLU A 239 -11.69 18.02 0.86
C GLU A 239 -10.20 17.75 1.16
N ALA A 240 -9.93 16.94 2.19
CA ALA A 240 -8.57 16.56 2.52
C ALA A 240 -7.98 15.63 1.44
N MET A 241 -8.81 14.76 0.86
CA MET A 241 -8.42 13.89 -0.24
C MET A 241 -8.08 14.69 -1.51
N GLU A 242 -8.81 15.76 -1.82
CA GLU A 242 -8.49 16.68 -2.92
C GLU A 242 -7.11 17.33 -2.76
N LEU A 243 -6.83 17.85 -1.56
CA LEU A 243 -5.55 18.46 -1.23
C LEU A 243 -4.41 17.46 -1.30
N LEU A 244 -4.63 16.25 -0.78
CA LEU A 244 -3.67 15.17 -0.82
C LEU A 244 -3.34 14.76 -2.26
N ASN A 245 -4.34 14.59 -3.13
CA ASN A 245 -4.12 14.29 -4.55
C ASN A 245 -3.25 15.36 -5.22
N ALA A 246 -3.56 16.64 -5.01
CA ALA A 246 -2.79 17.75 -5.55
C ALA A 246 -1.34 17.80 -5.03
N TYR A 247 -1.11 17.41 -3.77
CA TYR A 247 0.22 17.30 -3.18
C TYR A 247 1.03 16.15 -3.78
N LEU A 248 0.43 14.95 -3.89
CA LEU A 248 1.10 13.75 -4.40
C LEU A 248 1.40 13.82 -5.91
N ALA A 249 0.67 14.62 -6.68
CA ALA A 249 0.94 14.85 -8.10
C ALA A 249 2.16 15.77 -8.36
N ARG A 250 2.77 16.34 -7.32
CA ARG A 250 3.94 17.22 -7.47
C ARG A 250 5.19 16.40 -7.80
N PRO A 251 6.18 16.96 -8.51
CA PRO A 251 7.45 16.27 -8.74
C PRO A 251 8.15 15.91 -7.43
N LEU A 252 8.68 14.69 -7.33
CA LEU A 252 9.47 14.27 -6.19
C LEU A 252 10.74 15.13 -6.03
N PRO A 253 10.99 15.72 -4.85
CA PRO A 253 12.21 16.45 -4.56
C PRO A 253 13.46 15.57 -4.70
N ARG A 254 14.61 16.18 -5.03
CA ARG A 254 15.89 15.48 -5.13
C ARG A 254 16.62 15.34 -3.79
N GLN A 255 16.20 16.12 -2.80
CA GLN A 255 16.76 16.12 -1.45
C GLN A 255 16.41 14.83 -0.72
N GLU A 256 17.32 14.36 0.13
CA GLU A 256 17.06 13.22 1.00
C GLU A 256 15.95 13.55 2.01
N SER A 257 15.05 12.60 2.26
CA SER A 257 14.01 12.72 3.28
C SER A 257 14.64 12.55 4.68
N VAL A 258 15.20 13.64 5.19
CA VAL A 258 15.74 13.74 6.55
C VAL A 258 15.04 14.89 7.25
N GLN A 259 14.60 14.69 8.48
CA GLN A 259 13.95 15.73 9.29
C GLN A 259 14.77 15.99 10.54
N GLN A 260 14.84 17.26 10.96
CA GLN A 260 15.37 17.60 12.26
C GLN A 260 14.30 17.36 13.33
N VAL A 261 14.58 16.43 14.25
CA VAL A 261 13.75 16.14 15.43
C VAL A 261 14.62 16.39 16.66
N GLY A 262 14.29 17.42 17.44
CA GLY A 262 15.16 17.95 18.47
C GLY A 262 16.54 18.31 17.93
N ASN A 263 17.56 17.66 18.49
CA ASN A 263 18.96 17.82 18.05
C ASN A 263 19.42 16.73 17.08
N THR A 264 18.53 15.81 16.69
CA THR A 264 18.87 14.64 15.87
C THR A 264 18.35 14.81 14.44
N LEU A 265 19.21 14.50 13.47
CA LEU A 265 18.78 14.37 12.07
C LEU A 265 18.26 12.96 11.83
N MET A 266 16.94 12.82 11.75
CA MET A 266 16.24 11.55 11.61
C MET A 266 15.91 11.29 10.13
N PRO A 267 16.35 10.15 9.55
CA PRO A 267 15.89 9.70 8.24
C PRO A 267 14.38 9.38 8.26
N LEU A 268 13.67 9.77 7.22
CA LEU A 268 12.26 9.50 6.97
C LEU A 268 12.10 8.68 5.68
N PRO A 269 12.49 7.39 5.67
CA PRO A 269 12.47 6.56 4.46
C PRO A 269 11.05 6.31 3.92
N TYR A 270 10.03 6.51 4.76
CA TYR A 270 8.63 6.29 4.43
C TYR A 270 7.87 7.59 4.13
N ALA A 271 8.52 8.76 4.19
CA ALA A 271 7.86 10.02 3.84
C ALA A 271 7.65 10.10 2.32
N VAL A 272 6.46 10.53 1.92
CA VAL A 272 6.07 10.73 0.53
C VAL A 272 6.00 12.23 0.28
N LEU A 273 6.93 12.73 -0.53
CA LEU A 273 7.13 14.17 -0.77
C LEU A 273 6.60 14.62 -2.15
N GLY A 274 5.95 13.74 -2.89
CA GLY A 274 5.46 13.96 -4.24
C GLY A 274 5.29 12.63 -4.99
N ASP A 275 5.32 12.71 -6.31
CA ASP A 275 5.09 11.60 -7.21
C ASP A 275 6.26 10.62 -7.23
N MET A 276 6.03 9.41 -6.73
CA MET A 276 7.03 8.34 -6.68
C MET A 276 7.34 7.73 -8.06
N LEU A 277 6.60 8.11 -9.11
CA LEU A 277 6.85 7.75 -10.51
C LEU A 277 7.16 8.98 -11.38
N PRO A 278 8.23 9.74 -11.08
CA PRO A 278 8.45 11.10 -11.62
C PRO A 278 8.79 11.13 -13.12
N HIS A 279 9.12 9.98 -13.73
CA HIS A 279 9.46 9.89 -15.15
C HIS A 279 9.06 8.54 -15.73
N ARG A 280 8.87 8.49 -17.05
CA ARG A 280 8.40 7.29 -17.76
C ARG A 280 9.21 6.02 -17.47
N ASN A 281 10.52 6.12 -17.25
CA ASN A 281 11.36 4.94 -17.03
C ASN A 281 11.24 4.39 -15.59
N ALA A 282 10.51 5.08 -14.69
CA ALA A 282 10.41 4.68 -13.29
C ALA A 282 9.65 3.35 -13.15
N VAL A 283 8.70 3.08 -14.04
CA VAL A 283 7.93 1.81 -14.06
C VAL A 283 8.77 0.60 -14.42
N GLU A 284 9.86 0.77 -15.18
CA GLU A 284 10.78 -0.31 -15.56
C GLU A 284 11.92 -0.49 -14.55
N ALA A 285 12.31 0.58 -13.86
CA ALA A 285 13.42 0.56 -12.91
C ALA A 285 13.14 -0.34 -11.70
N ASP A 286 11.89 -0.34 -11.23
CA ASP A 286 11.41 -1.20 -10.14
C ASP A 286 9.91 -1.47 -10.35
N VAL A 287 9.62 -2.49 -11.17
CA VAL A 287 8.24 -2.89 -11.51
C VAL A 287 7.38 -3.15 -10.28
N PRO A 288 7.84 -3.93 -9.26
CA PRO A 288 7.04 -4.16 -8.06
C PRO A 288 6.71 -2.87 -7.30
N LYS A 289 7.67 -1.96 -7.14
CA LYS A 289 7.43 -0.66 -6.49
C LYS A 289 6.46 0.19 -7.28
N ALA A 290 6.58 0.21 -8.60
CA ALA A 290 5.68 0.96 -9.46
C ALA A 290 4.23 0.44 -9.37
N LEU A 291 4.03 -0.87 -9.42
CA LEU A 291 2.70 -1.46 -9.22
C LEU A 291 2.14 -1.19 -7.83
N ALA A 292 2.97 -1.30 -6.78
CA ALA A 292 2.54 -0.98 -5.42
C ALA A 292 2.13 0.49 -5.24
N TRP A 293 2.77 1.42 -5.97
CA TRP A 293 2.37 2.82 -5.99
C TRP A 293 1.07 3.03 -6.77
N LEU A 294 0.93 2.45 -7.96
CA LEU A 294 -0.28 2.55 -8.79
C LEU A 294 -1.50 1.91 -8.11
N GLU A 295 -1.33 0.79 -7.41
CA GLU A 295 -2.39 0.18 -6.59
C GLU A 295 -2.84 1.11 -5.48
N LEU A 296 -1.89 1.74 -4.78
CA LEU A 296 -2.20 2.70 -3.74
C LEU A 296 -2.97 3.91 -4.31
N MET A 297 -2.53 4.46 -5.44
CA MET A 297 -3.24 5.55 -6.11
C MET A 297 -4.63 5.13 -6.61
N ALA A 298 -4.81 3.88 -7.04
CA ALA A 298 -6.10 3.35 -7.44
C ALA A 298 -7.06 3.26 -6.25
N ARG A 299 -6.61 2.70 -5.13
CA ARG A 299 -7.40 2.57 -3.89
C ARG A 299 -7.76 3.89 -3.22
N LEU A 300 -6.94 4.93 -3.40
CA LEU A 300 -7.24 6.31 -2.98
C LEU A 300 -8.18 7.04 -3.96
N GLY A 301 -8.53 6.42 -5.09
CA GLY A 301 -9.34 7.04 -6.14
C GLY A 301 -8.59 8.09 -6.97
N PHE A 302 -7.26 8.15 -6.88
CA PHE A 302 -6.44 9.17 -7.53
C PHE A 302 -5.93 8.75 -8.92
N LEU A 303 -5.76 7.44 -9.17
CA LEU A 303 -5.18 6.93 -10.42
C LEU A 303 -5.84 7.55 -11.67
N ARG A 304 -7.17 7.44 -11.79
CA ARG A 304 -7.93 7.97 -12.94
C ARG A 304 -7.91 9.50 -13.08
N ARG A 305 -7.53 10.19 -12.01
CA ARG A 305 -7.54 11.66 -11.93
C ARG A 305 -6.20 12.26 -12.32
N ASN A 306 -5.17 11.43 -12.49
CA ASN A 306 -3.83 11.84 -12.83
C ASN A 306 -3.40 11.16 -14.14
N GLU A 307 -3.34 11.93 -15.22
CA GLU A 307 -2.97 11.42 -16.54
C GLU A 307 -1.60 10.74 -16.58
N VAL A 308 -0.64 11.17 -15.74
CA VAL A 308 0.68 10.56 -15.69
C VAL A 308 0.57 9.15 -15.16
N TRP A 309 -0.12 8.96 -14.04
CA TRP A 309 -0.32 7.63 -13.45
C TRP A 309 -1.18 6.73 -14.34
N THR A 310 -2.23 7.26 -14.96
CA THR A 310 -3.01 6.52 -15.96
C THR A 310 -2.12 6.04 -17.10
N LYS A 311 -1.31 6.92 -17.69
CA LYS A 311 -0.37 6.52 -18.76
C LYS A 311 0.65 5.49 -18.29
N MET A 312 1.16 5.59 -17.06
CA MET A 312 2.05 4.57 -16.49
C MET A 312 1.34 3.22 -16.31
N PHE A 313 0.08 3.22 -15.91
CA PHE A 313 -0.72 2.01 -15.77
C PHE A 313 -1.06 1.39 -17.13
N GLU A 314 -1.46 2.19 -18.12
CA GLU A 314 -1.76 1.68 -19.48
C GLU A 314 -0.55 0.97 -20.09
N ARG A 315 0.69 1.40 -19.79
CA ARG A 315 1.88 0.67 -20.27
C ARG A 315 1.95 -0.76 -19.75
N PHE A 316 1.55 -1.00 -18.50
CA PHE A 316 1.48 -2.36 -17.97
C PHE A 316 0.36 -3.17 -18.64
N VAL A 317 -0.76 -2.53 -18.95
CA VAL A 317 -1.87 -3.17 -19.68
C VAL A 317 -1.47 -3.49 -21.13
N ASP A 318 -0.77 -2.58 -21.80
CA ASP A 318 -0.27 -2.75 -23.17
C ASP A 318 0.80 -3.84 -23.28
N ASP A 319 1.57 -4.06 -22.20
CA ASP A 319 2.55 -5.15 -22.09
C ASP A 319 1.87 -6.51 -21.80
N CYS A 320 0.56 -6.55 -21.54
CA CYS A 320 -0.20 -7.80 -21.53
C CYS A 320 -0.44 -8.29 -22.96
N GLY A 321 -0.21 -9.58 -23.20
CA GLY A 321 -0.52 -10.21 -24.46
C GLY A 321 -2.03 -10.26 -24.74
N ARG A 322 -2.42 -10.83 -25.89
CA ARG A 322 -3.84 -11.09 -26.21
C ARG A 322 -4.49 -12.09 -25.24
N ASP A 323 -3.65 -12.92 -24.63
CA ASP A 323 -4.01 -13.85 -23.57
C ASP A 323 -4.16 -13.16 -22.21
N GLY A 324 -3.94 -11.84 -22.10
CA GLY A 324 -4.04 -11.10 -20.85
C GLY A 324 -2.85 -11.27 -19.90
N VAL A 325 -1.83 -12.05 -20.28
CA VAL A 325 -0.66 -12.33 -19.43
C VAL A 325 0.41 -11.28 -19.66
N TRP A 326 0.88 -10.67 -18.57
CA TRP A 326 1.94 -9.67 -18.65
C TRP A 326 3.30 -10.33 -18.91
N HIS A 327 4.08 -9.74 -19.81
CA HIS A 327 5.46 -10.13 -20.04
C HIS A 327 6.37 -8.90 -20.02
N PRO A 328 7.60 -9.00 -19.48
CA PRO A 328 8.52 -7.87 -19.51
C PRO A 328 8.90 -7.57 -20.96
N HIS A 329 8.93 -6.29 -21.31
CA HIS A 329 9.36 -5.84 -22.64
C HIS A 329 10.79 -6.31 -23.01
N LYS A 330 11.65 -6.54 -22.00
CA LYS A 330 13.02 -7.02 -22.19
C LYS A 330 13.40 -8.08 -21.15
N GLY A 331 13.99 -9.16 -21.64
CA GLY A 331 14.54 -10.23 -20.81
C GLY A 331 13.49 -11.21 -20.30
N LEU A 332 13.93 -12.16 -19.48
CA LEU A 332 13.10 -13.22 -18.87
C LEU A 332 13.31 -13.30 -17.35
N ALA A 333 13.91 -12.26 -16.77
CA ALA A 333 14.13 -12.19 -15.33
C ALA A 333 12.82 -11.77 -14.64
N MET A 334 12.49 -12.46 -13.56
CA MET A 334 11.41 -12.00 -12.68
C MET A 334 11.77 -10.61 -12.13
N PRO A 335 10.81 -9.68 -12.07
CA PRO A 335 11.04 -8.40 -11.44
C PRO A 335 11.46 -8.53 -9.97
N LYS A 336 12.26 -7.57 -9.49
CA LYS A 336 12.74 -7.52 -8.11
C LYS A 336 12.67 -6.09 -7.60
N SER A 337 12.46 -5.94 -6.30
CA SER A 337 12.56 -4.67 -5.60
C SER A 337 13.46 -4.82 -4.38
N THR A 338 14.24 -3.78 -4.10
CA THR A 338 14.98 -3.64 -2.84
C THR A 338 14.27 -2.69 -1.88
N ASP A 339 13.11 -2.16 -2.25
CA ASP A 339 12.38 -1.21 -1.41
C ASP A 339 11.69 -1.92 -0.24
N PRO A 340 12.00 -1.58 1.02
CA PRO A 340 11.37 -2.16 2.20
C PRO A 340 9.84 -2.13 2.19
N TYR A 341 9.25 -1.09 1.59
CA TYR A 341 7.80 -0.93 1.52
C TYR A 341 7.13 -2.04 0.71
N VAL A 342 7.81 -2.57 -0.30
CA VAL A 342 7.25 -3.54 -1.26
C VAL A 342 7.22 -4.96 -0.71
N TRP A 343 8.12 -5.29 0.23
CA TRP A 343 8.34 -6.65 0.73
C TRP A 343 7.05 -7.40 1.14
N PRO A 344 6.10 -6.79 1.88
CA PRO A 344 4.88 -7.51 2.25
C PRO A 344 4.00 -7.90 1.06
N MET A 345 4.11 -7.18 -0.07
CA MET A 345 3.22 -7.32 -1.23
C MET A 345 3.84 -8.14 -2.37
N PHE A 346 5.16 -8.23 -2.45
CA PHE A 346 5.84 -8.86 -3.59
C PHE A 346 7.22 -9.45 -3.22
N PRO A 347 7.64 -10.56 -3.84
CA PRO A 347 6.84 -11.45 -4.68
C PRO A 347 5.95 -12.32 -3.80
N LEU A 348 4.71 -12.65 -4.19
CA LEU A 348 3.91 -13.68 -3.51
C LEU A 348 4.28 -15.09 -3.98
N GLU A 349 4.84 -15.22 -5.17
CA GLU A 349 5.45 -16.46 -5.66
C GLU A 349 6.75 -16.83 -4.93
N VAL A 350 6.93 -18.12 -4.68
CA VAL A 350 8.19 -18.71 -4.17
C VAL A 350 9.08 -19.16 -5.30
N THR A 351 8.49 -19.76 -6.33
CA THR A 351 9.22 -20.31 -7.45
C THR A 351 9.37 -19.25 -8.53
N HIS A 352 10.54 -19.23 -9.16
CA HIS A 352 10.89 -18.25 -10.19
C HIS A 352 11.18 -18.96 -11.52
N GLY A 353 10.54 -20.11 -11.76
CA GLY A 353 10.68 -20.91 -12.97
C GLY A 353 9.49 -20.74 -13.89
N GLY A 354 9.68 -20.98 -15.19
CA GLY A 354 8.58 -21.00 -16.16
C GLY A 354 7.74 -19.72 -16.14
N ASP A 355 6.42 -19.93 -16.16
CA ASP A 355 5.34 -18.95 -16.29
C ASP A 355 4.94 -18.32 -14.94
N GLU A 356 5.22 -18.99 -13.82
CA GLU A 356 4.97 -18.52 -12.45
C GLU A 356 5.57 -17.12 -12.21
N ARG A 357 6.73 -16.84 -12.83
CA ARG A 357 7.42 -15.54 -12.74
C ARG A 357 6.56 -14.32 -13.11
N TRP A 358 5.52 -14.53 -13.91
CA TRP A 358 4.65 -13.46 -14.42
C TRP A 358 3.34 -13.33 -13.62
N CYS A 359 3.04 -14.28 -12.73
CA CYS A 359 1.77 -14.35 -12.01
C CYS A 359 1.54 -13.14 -11.10
N ASP A 360 2.51 -12.76 -10.27
CA ASP A 360 2.41 -11.59 -9.38
C ASP A 360 2.06 -10.30 -10.16
N VAL A 361 2.78 -10.04 -11.26
CA VAL A 361 2.61 -8.80 -12.05
C VAL A 361 1.26 -8.81 -12.76
N THR A 362 0.92 -9.93 -13.42
CA THR A 362 -0.36 -10.12 -14.10
C THR A 362 -1.54 -9.95 -13.14
N PHE A 363 -1.47 -10.55 -11.96
CA PHE A 363 -2.46 -10.39 -10.90
C PHE A 363 -2.60 -8.93 -10.45
N ARG A 364 -1.48 -8.24 -10.17
CA ARG A 364 -1.50 -6.85 -9.70
C ARG A 364 -2.09 -5.90 -10.74
N ILE A 365 -1.86 -6.12 -12.03
CA ILE A 365 -2.48 -5.32 -13.10
C ILE A 365 -4.01 -5.44 -13.04
N GLY A 366 -4.53 -6.66 -12.94
CA GLY A 366 -5.97 -6.90 -12.77
C GLY A 366 -6.53 -6.28 -11.48
N LEU A 367 -5.79 -6.38 -10.38
CA LEU A 367 -6.16 -5.78 -9.10
C LEU A 367 -6.24 -4.24 -9.17
N ILE A 368 -5.24 -3.60 -9.80
CA ILE A 368 -5.23 -2.15 -9.99
C ILE A 368 -6.40 -1.71 -10.88
N ALA A 369 -6.65 -2.41 -11.99
CA ALA A 369 -7.79 -2.14 -12.87
C ALA A 369 -9.11 -2.23 -12.12
N ARG A 370 -9.30 -3.27 -11.29
CA ARG A 370 -10.51 -3.41 -10.49
C ARG A 370 -10.62 -2.31 -9.42
N ALA A 371 -9.53 -1.98 -8.74
CA ALA A 371 -9.49 -0.94 -7.72
C ALA A 371 -9.75 0.46 -8.30
N SER A 372 -9.33 0.73 -9.54
CA SER A 372 -9.63 1.97 -10.24
C SER A 372 -11.06 2.03 -10.80
N GLY A 373 -11.81 0.93 -10.73
CA GLY A 373 -13.18 0.84 -11.21
C GLY A 373 -13.31 0.54 -12.70
N ARG A 374 -12.26 -0.02 -13.35
CA ARG A 374 -12.34 -0.51 -14.73
C ARG A 374 -13.14 -1.81 -14.83
N PRO A 375 -13.91 -2.02 -15.91
CA PRO A 375 -14.46 -3.33 -16.25
C PRO A 375 -13.34 -4.37 -16.47
N ILE A 376 -13.61 -5.62 -16.11
CA ILE A 376 -12.68 -6.75 -16.26
C ILE A 376 -13.31 -7.79 -17.17
N SER A 377 -12.62 -8.14 -18.25
CA SER A 377 -12.97 -9.24 -19.16
C SER A 377 -12.22 -10.48 -18.73
N LEU A 378 -12.91 -11.57 -18.42
CA LEU A 378 -12.23 -12.83 -18.14
C LEU A 378 -11.89 -13.51 -19.47
N VAL A 379 -10.60 -13.78 -19.68
CA VAL A 379 -10.07 -14.41 -20.91
C VAL A 379 -9.39 -15.73 -20.66
#